data_AF-A0A444XZ18-F1
#
_entry.id   AF-A0A444XZ18-F1
#
_cell.length_a   1.000
_cell.length_b   1.000
_cell.length_c   1.000
_cell.angle_alpha   90.00
_cell.angle_beta   90.00
_cell.angle_gamma   90.00
#
_symmetry.space_group_name_H-M   'P 1'
#
loop_
_entity.id
_entity.type
_entity.pdbx_description
1 polymer ?
#
loop_
_entity_poly.entity_id
_entity_poly.type
_entity_poly.pdbx_seq_one_letter_code
_entity_poly.pdbx_strand_id
1 'polypeptide(L)'
;MLVNSMWREAFMKAYKAMDKELRSHPNLDCFCSGSTAVTIVKQGSNLFMSNIGDSRAIMGSKDSNDSMVAIQLTIDLKPDLPKEAERIKRCKGRVFALQDEPEVPRVWLPFDDAPGLAMARAFGDFCLKDYGVISIPEFSYRLLTDKDEFIVLASDGVWDVLSNEEVVEIVSTALTRASTARVLVDSAAREWKLKYPTSKMDDCAVVCLFLDGKMDVEFDCDEQCYSSATIQSNHSGNPVESDNGQTAEPSLQRNFTV
;
A
#
# COMPACT_ATOMS: atom_id res chain seq x y z
N MET A 1 3.30 27.60 9.39
CA MET A 1 4.12 26.88 10.38
C MET A 1 3.29 26.16 11.44
N LEU A 2 2.29 26.79 12.06
CA LEU A 2 1.42 26.15 13.08
C LEU A 2 0.64 24.92 12.56
N VAL A 3 0.01 25.03 11.39
CA VAL A 3 -0.80 23.93 10.80
C VAL A 3 0.05 22.68 10.51
N ASN A 4 1.27 22.83 10.00
CA ASN A 4 2.17 21.70 9.74
C ASN A 4 2.59 21.00 11.03
N SER A 5 2.80 21.76 12.12
CA SER A 5 3.11 21.19 13.43
C SER A 5 1.94 20.39 13.99
N MET A 6 0.70 20.89 13.82
CA MET A 6 -0.50 20.18 14.27
C MET A 6 -0.72 18.88 13.50
N TRP A 7 -0.59 18.89 12.17
CA TRP A 7 -0.72 17.68 11.37
C TRP A 7 0.37 16.66 11.67
N ARG A 8 1.63 17.10 11.80
CA ARG A 8 2.71 16.21 12.25
C ARG A 8 2.35 15.54 13.58
N GLU A 9 1.88 16.30 14.56
CA GLU A 9 1.49 15.73 15.85
C GLU A 9 0.29 14.78 15.74
N ALA A 10 -0.69 15.09 14.89
CA ALA A 10 -1.85 14.24 14.64
C ALA A 10 -1.44 12.88 14.03
N PHE A 11 -0.61 12.87 12.98
CA PHE A 11 -0.07 11.63 12.42
C PHE A 11 0.71 10.82 13.45
N MET A 12 1.60 11.47 14.20
CA MET A 12 2.39 10.80 15.24
C MET A 12 1.51 10.17 16.33
N LYS A 13 0.45 10.86 16.75
CA LYS A 13 -0.53 10.33 17.72
C LYS A 13 -1.33 9.17 17.13
N ALA A 14 -1.79 9.29 15.88
CA ALA A 14 -2.57 8.26 15.20
C ALA A 14 -1.77 6.96 15.03
N TYR A 15 -0.53 7.05 14.54
CA TYR A 15 0.35 5.89 14.37
C TYR A 15 0.66 5.24 15.73
N LYS A 16 0.96 6.04 16.76
CA LYS A 16 1.19 5.51 18.11
C LYS A 16 -0.06 4.84 18.68
N ALA A 17 -1.24 5.41 18.46
CA ALA A 17 -2.51 4.84 18.93
C ALA A 17 -2.78 3.51 18.23
N MET A 18 -2.62 3.44 16.91
CA MET A 18 -2.80 2.22 16.12
C MET A 18 -1.87 1.10 16.58
N ASP A 19 -0.56 1.35 16.69
CA ASP A 19 0.40 0.33 17.12
C ASP A 19 0.13 -0.15 18.56
N LYS A 20 -0.34 0.74 19.44
CA LYS A 20 -0.77 0.39 20.80
C LYS A 20 -2.03 -0.48 20.78
N GLU A 21 -3.01 -0.12 19.97
CA GLU A 21 -4.26 -0.87 19.84
C GLU A 21 -3.98 -2.30 19.36
N LEU A 22 -3.17 -2.45 18.30
CA LEU A 22 -2.71 -3.74 17.79
C LEU A 22 -2.03 -4.58 18.87
N ARG A 23 -1.17 -3.99 19.71
CA ARG A 23 -0.50 -4.71 20.82
C ARG A 23 -1.47 -5.25 21.86
N SER A 24 -2.56 -4.52 22.11
CA SER A 24 -3.54 -4.87 23.14
C SER A 24 -4.74 -5.65 22.63
N HIS A 25 -4.83 -5.89 21.32
CA HIS A 25 -6.01 -6.47 20.71
C HIS A 25 -6.09 -7.97 21.04
N PRO A 26 -7.19 -8.47 21.66
CA PRO A 26 -7.22 -9.82 22.23
C PRO A 26 -7.24 -10.94 21.17
N ASN A 27 -7.67 -10.63 19.96
CA ASN A 27 -7.88 -11.61 18.88
C ASN A 27 -6.89 -11.46 17.71
N LEU A 28 -5.88 -10.59 17.82
CA LEU A 28 -4.88 -10.38 16.77
C LEU A 28 -3.49 -10.69 17.33
N ASP A 29 -2.81 -11.66 16.73
CA ASP A 29 -1.39 -11.88 16.99
C ASP A 29 -0.55 -11.03 16.03
N CYS A 30 0.01 -9.95 16.57
CA CYS A 30 0.92 -9.06 15.84
C CYS A 30 2.37 -9.18 16.36
N PHE A 31 2.73 -10.30 16.99
CA PHE A 31 4.08 -10.50 17.49
C PHE A 31 5.09 -10.65 16.35
N CYS A 32 4.79 -11.51 15.39
CA CYS A 32 5.57 -11.69 14.15
C CYS A 32 4.78 -11.27 12.90
N SER A 33 3.67 -10.56 13.07
CA SER A 33 2.89 -10.00 11.98
C SER A 33 2.88 -8.49 12.09
N GLY A 34 3.03 -7.83 10.96
CA GLY A 34 3.07 -6.39 10.87
C GLY A 34 2.51 -5.87 9.55
N SER A 35 2.52 -4.56 9.41
CA SER A 35 2.00 -3.89 8.22
C SER A 35 2.73 -2.57 7.99
N THR A 36 2.94 -2.25 6.72
CA THR A 36 3.32 -0.92 6.26
C THR A 36 2.13 0.04 6.45
N ALA A 37 2.38 1.33 6.30
CA ALA A 37 1.29 2.28 6.08
C ALA A 37 1.81 3.51 5.36
N VAL A 38 1.20 3.85 4.22
CA VAL A 38 1.34 5.14 3.56
C VAL A 38 0.00 5.87 3.65
N THR A 39 0.00 7.06 4.24
CA THR A 39 -1.21 7.83 4.53
C THR A 39 -1.10 9.23 3.97
N ILE A 40 -2.19 9.72 3.38
CA ILE A 40 -2.28 11.05 2.78
C ILE A 40 -3.57 11.72 3.24
N VAL A 41 -3.45 12.98 3.67
CA VAL A 41 -4.58 13.87 3.93
C VAL A 41 -4.45 15.10 3.04
N LYS A 42 -5.44 15.30 2.16
CA LYS A 42 -5.54 16.48 1.30
C LYS A 42 -6.57 17.45 1.88
N GLN A 43 -6.15 18.68 2.17
CA GLN A 43 -7.03 19.76 2.63
C GLN A 43 -6.86 20.99 1.73
N GLY A 44 -7.80 21.17 0.79
CA GLY A 44 -7.62 22.15 -0.29
C GLY A 44 -6.39 21.79 -1.13
N SER A 45 -5.44 22.73 -1.25
CA SER A 45 -4.14 22.51 -1.89
C SER A 45 -3.07 21.96 -0.93
N ASN A 46 -3.35 21.84 0.37
CA ASN A 46 -2.40 21.30 1.32
C ASN A 46 -2.40 19.76 1.25
N LEU A 47 -1.23 19.17 1.11
CA LEU A 47 -1.02 17.73 1.11
C LEU A 47 -0.13 17.37 2.31
N PHE A 48 -0.68 16.60 3.25
CA PHE A 48 0.03 16.07 4.40
C PHE A 48 0.20 14.57 4.23
N MET A 49 1.42 14.07 4.42
CA MET A 49 1.76 12.69 4.09
C MET A 49 2.56 12.08 5.22
N SER A 50 2.33 10.80 5.48
CA SER A 50 3.07 10.06 6.47
C SER A 50 3.25 8.61 6.08
N ASN A 51 4.42 8.03 6.35
CA ASN A 51 4.63 6.62 6.07
C ASN A 51 5.51 5.88 7.08
N ILE A 52 5.24 4.58 7.21
CA ILE A 52 6.12 3.54 7.74
C ILE A 52 6.16 2.40 6.73
N GLY A 53 7.30 1.69 6.66
CA GLY A 53 7.50 0.64 5.70
C GLY A 53 7.96 1.16 4.33
N ASP A 54 7.73 0.36 3.31
CA ASP A 54 8.18 0.53 1.93
C ASP A 54 7.05 0.58 0.90
N SER A 55 5.79 0.59 1.34
CA SER A 55 4.72 1.14 0.51
C SER A 55 4.98 2.63 0.24
N ARG A 56 4.77 3.04 -1.00
CA ARG A 56 5.21 4.35 -1.52
C ARG A 56 4.05 5.13 -2.10
N ALA A 57 4.12 6.45 -1.95
CA ALA A 57 3.32 7.41 -2.70
C ALA A 57 4.18 8.19 -3.71
N ILE A 58 3.63 8.38 -4.90
CA ILE A 58 4.20 9.22 -5.97
C ILE A 58 3.15 10.18 -6.52
N MET A 59 3.60 11.22 -7.20
CA MET A 59 2.77 12.20 -7.90
C MET A 59 3.15 12.25 -9.37
N GLY A 60 2.14 12.24 -10.24
CA GLY A 60 2.28 12.68 -11.62
C GLY A 60 2.08 14.20 -11.66
N SER A 61 3.08 14.92 -12.14
CA SER A 61 3.05 16.38 -12.28
C SER A 61 3.62 16.79 -13.62
N LYS A 62 3.20 17.93 -14.16
CA LYS A 62 3.72 18.48 -15.41
C LYS A 62 4.96 19.33 -15.15
N ASP A 63 6.01 19.13 -15.96
CA ASP A 63 7.23 19.91 -15.87
C ASP A 63 7.08 21.31 -16.54
N SER A 64 8.18 21.95 -16.95
CA SER A 64 8.12 23.22 -17.70
C SER A 64 7.74 23.06 -19.17
N ASN A 65 7.86 21.85 -19.71
CA ASN A 65 7.60 21.51 -21.11
C ASN A 65 6.24 20.83 -21.29
N ASP A 66 5.37 20.89 -20.28
CA ASP A 66 4.08 20.19 -20.22
C ASP A 66 4.20 18.66 -20.32
N SER A 67 5.39 18.11 -20.04
CA SER A 67 5.63 16.68 -20.02
C SER A 67 5.35 16.12 -18.64
N MET A 68 4.69 14.97 -18.57
CA MET A 68 4.40 14.31 -17.30
C MET A 68 5.68 13.74 -16.70
N VAL A 69 5.93 14.06 -15.43
CA VAL A 69 7.07 13.57 -14.65
C VAL A 69 6.61 12.94 -13.34
N ALA A 70 7.36 11.94 -12.89
CA ALA A 70 7.13 11.30 -11.61
C ALA A 70 7.87 12.03 -10.47
N ILE A 71 7.17 12.33 -9.40
CA ILE A 71 7.73 12.90 -8.18
C ILE A 71 7.43 11.95 -7.02
N GLN A 72 8.46 11.33 -6.46
CA GLN A 72 8.31 10.50 -5.28
C GLN A 72 8.01 11.36 -4.04
N LEU A 73 6.91 11.04 -3.35
CA LEU A 73 6.41 11.83 -2.22
C LEU A 73 6.86 11.29 -0.85
N THR A 74 7.09 9.99 -0.77
CA THR A 74 7.50 9.28 0.47
C THR A 74 8.81 8.54 0.25
N ILE A 75 9.58 8.37 1.32
CA ILE A 75 10.82 7.59 1.31
C ILE A 75 10.50 6.18 1.79
N ASP A 76 10.95 5.16 1.06
CA ASP A 76 10.84 3.77 1.48
C ASP A 76 11.79 3.54 2.65
N LEU A 77 11.24 3.16 3.81
CA LEU A 77 12.01 3.08 5.05
C LEU A 77 12.72 1.73 5.16
N LYS A 78 13.67 1.49 4.26
CA LYS A 78 14.47 0.27 4.19
C LYS A 78 15.50 0.19 5.34
N PRO A 79 15.89 -1.03 5.81
CA PRO A 79 16.78 -1.22 6.95
C PRO A 79 18.18 -0.64 6.83
N ASP A 80 18.70 -0.51 5.62
CA ASP A 80 20.06 -0.06 5.30
C ASP A 80 20.19 1.47 5.20
N LEU A 81 19.08 2.21 5.22
CA LEU A 81 19.10 3.66 5.31
C LEU A 81 19.93 4.09 6.53
N PRO A 82 20.88 5.05 6.40
CA PRO A 82 21.86 5.31 7.46
C PRO A 82 21.27 5.55 8.85
N LYS A 83 20.20 6.34 8.95
CA LYS A 83 19.50 6.63 10.22
C LYS A 83 18.79 5.40 10.80
N GLU A 84 18.24 4.56 9.93
CA GLU A 84 17.51 3.35 10.31
C GLU A 84 18.49 2.27 10.77
N ALA A 85 19.52 2.00 9.98
CA ALA A 85 20.59 1.06 10.30
C ALA A 85 21.30 1.41 11.60
N GLU A 86 21.61 2.69 11.83
CA GLU A 86 22.23 3.14 13.09
C GLU A 86 21.31 2.89 14.29
N ARG A 87 20.01 3.19 14.16
CA ARG A 87 19.03 2.92 15.21
C ARG A 87 18.94 1.42 15.51
N ILE A 88 18.81 0.58 14.49
CA ILE A 88 18.70 -0.88 14.62
C ILE A 88 19.93 -1.45 15.33
N LYS A 89 21.14 -1.07 14.89
CA LYS A 89 22.39 -1.50 15.52
C LYS A 89 22.51 -1.06 16.98
N ARG A 90 22.11 0.17 17.30
CA ARG A 90 22.09 0.68 18.69
C ARG A 90 21.12 -0.09 19.58
N CYS A 91 20.04 -0.61 19.01
CA CYS A 91 19.09 -1.52 19.65
C CYS A 91 19.52 -3.00 19.60
N LYS A 92 20.76 -3.30 19.21
CA LYS A 92 21.33 -4.66 19.07
C LYS A 92 20.68 -5.52 17.98
N GLY A 93 19.76 -4.98 17.18
CA GLY A 93 19.30 -5.63 15.96
C GLY A 93 20.40 -5.69 14.91
N ARG A 94 20.27 -6.61 13.96
CA ARG A 94 21.22 -6.75 12.85
C ARG A 94 20.56 -6.32 11.54
N VAL A 95 21.38 -5.82 10.62
CA VAL A 95 20.97 -5.43 9.27
C VAL A 95 21.90 -6.07 8.27
N PHE A 96 21.36 -6.95 7.45
CA PHE A 96 22.02 -7.55 6.29
C PHE A 96 20.99 -8.17 5.34
N ALA A 97 21.38 -8.38 4.10
CA ALA A 97 20.57 -9.06 3.08
C ALA A 97 20.88 -10.56 3.04
N LEU A 98 19.94 -11.38 2.58
CA LEU A 98 20.20 -12.80 2.34
C LEU A 98 21.18 -12.97 1.17
N GLN A 99 21.92 -14.08 1.16
CA GLN A 99 22.89 -14.35 0.10
C GLN A 99 22.22 -14.45 -1.29
N ASP A 100 21.03 -15.04 -1.34
CA ASP A 100 20.25 -15.20 -2.58
C ASP A 100 19.41 -13.96 -2.94
N GLU A 101 19.32 -12.98 -2.04
CA GLU A 101 18.59 -11.71 -2.23
C GLU A 101 19.45 -10.51 -1.77
N PRO A 102 20.62 -10.25 -2.37
CA PRO A 102 21.59 -9.27 -1.87
C PRO A 102 21.09 -7.82 -1.90
N GLU A 103 20.03 -7.55 -2.66
CA GLU A 103 19.41 -6.22 -2.79
C GLU A 103 18.31 -5.95 -1.76
N VAL A 104 17.95 -6.95 -0.94
CA VAL A 104 16.87 -6.85 0.06
C VAL A 104 17.46 -6.84 1.48
N PRO A 105 17.85 -5.67 2.00
CA PRO A 105 18.32 -5.55 3.37
C PRO A 105 17.18 -5.86 4.35
N ARG A 106 17.48 -6.66 5.38
CA ARG A 106 16.50 -7.12 6.36
C ARG A 106 16.94 -6.82 7.79
N VAL A 107 15.97 -6.65 8.69
CA VAL A 107 16.17 -6.56 10.14
C VAL A 107 16.07 -7.95 10.76
N TRP A 108 17.05 -8.28 11.58
CA TRP A 108 17.14 -9.57 12.25
C TRP A 108 17.33 -9.42 13.75
N LEU A 109 16.90 -10.45 14.50
CA LEU A 109 17.18 -10.58 15.92
C LEU A 109 18.70 -10.65 16.19
N PRO A 110 19.15 -10.30 17.40
CA PRO A 110 20.59 -10.27 17.72
C PRO A 110 21.29 -11.63 17.60
N PHE A 111 20.57 -12.72 17.89
CA PHE A 111 21.14 -14.07 18.00
C PHE A 111 20.53 -15.07 17.01
N ASP A 112 19.52 -14.66 16.24
CA ASP A 112 18.81 -15.52 15.29
C ASP A 112 18.59 -14.80 13.97
N ASP A 113 18.76 -15.51 12.86
CA ASP A 113 18.40 -15.04 11.50
C ASP A 113 16.88 -15.16 11.29
N ALA A 114 16.12 -14.53 12.19
CA ALA A 114 14.67 -14.43 12.14
C ALA A 114 14.20 -13.06 12.70
N PRO A 115 13.01 -12.56 12.32
CA PRO A 115 12.18 -13.06 11.22
C PRO A 115 12.67 -12.60 9.83
N GLY A 116 13.55 -11.58 9.75
CA GLY A 116 14.06 -11.06 8.48
C GLY A 116 13.16 -10.03 7.82
N LEU A 117 12.77 -8.98 8.56
CA LEU A 117 11.85 -7.95 8.09
C LEU A 117 12.53 -7.01 7.08
N ALA A 118 11.98 -6.86 5.87
CA ALA A 118 12.57 -6.07 4.76
C ALA A 118 12.41 -4.54 4.89
N MET A 119 11.91 -4.07 6.04
CA MET A 119 11.62 -2.66 6.32
C MET A 119 11.99 -2.31 7.77
N ALA A 120 12.36 -1.06 8.01
CA ALA A 120 12.86 -0.60 9.31
C ALA A 120 11.75 -0.08 10.24
N ARG A 121 10.57 0.20 9.68
CA ARG A 121 9.42 0.76 10.40
C ARG A 121 8.17 0.03 9.97
N ALA A 122 7.34 -0.38 10.92
CA ALA A 122 6.11 -1.11 10.68
C ALA A 122 5.16 -0.94 11.87
N PHE A 123 3.87 -1.16 11.64
CA PHE A 123 2.93 -1.52 12.69
C PHE A 123 3.08 -2.99 13.05
N GLY A 124 2.81 -3.38 14.29
CA GLY A 124 3.01 -4.78 14.70
C GLY A 124 4.50 -5.14 14.74
N ASP A 125 4.86 -6.34 14.31
CA ASP A 125 6.23 -6.89 14.39
C ASP A 125 6.82 -6.69 15.80
N PHE A 126 6.01 -6.99 16.83
CA PHE A 126 6.40 -6.71 18.22
C PHE A 126 7.66 -7.44 18.66
N CYS A 127 8.01 -8.55 18.00
CA CYS A 127 9.26 -9.28 18.21
C CYS A 127 10.51 -8.45 17.86
N LEU A 128 10.39 -7.44 16.99
CA LEU A 128 11.50 -6.60 16.53
C LEU A 128 11.51 -5.17 17.11
N LYS A 129 10.49 -4.76 17.88
CA LYS A 129 10.42 -3.38 18.39
C LYS A 129 11.57 -3.02 19.31
N ASP A 130 11.99 -3.96 20.16
CA ASP A 130 13.14 -3.77 21.07
C ASP A 130 14.49 -3.81 20.33
N TYR A 131 14.48 -4.19 19.05
CA TYR A 131 15.65 -4.33 18.18
C TYR A 131 15.69 -3.27 17.07
N GLY A 132 14.91 -2.19 17.22
CA GLY A 132 15.01 -0.98 16.42
C GLY A 132 13.97 -0.83 15.32
N VAL A 133 13.03 -1.76 15.17
CA VAL A 133 11.82 -1.52 14.39
C VAL A 133 10.90 -0.59 15.17
N ILE A 134 10.37 0.45 14.53
CA ILE A 134 9.52 1.45 15.19
C ILE A 134 8.26 1.73 14.38
N SER A 135 7.18 2.12 15.04
CA SER A 135 5.94 2.61 14.43
C SER A 135 5.90 4.14 14.30
N ILE A 136 7.04 4.81 14.45
CA ILE A 136 7.16 6.27 14.32
C ILE A 136 7.22 6.63 12.82
N PRO A 137 6.24 7.36 12.28
CA PRO A 137 6.23 7.62 10.86
C PRO A 137 7.21 8.72 10.45
N GLU A 138 7.63 8.66 9.19
CA GLU A 138 8.15 9.85 8.51
C GLU A 138 6.97 10.75 8.14
N PHE A 139 7.13 12.06 8.25
CA PHE A 139 6.08 13.04 7.94
C PHE A 139 6.61 14.08 6.96
N SER A 140 5.87 14.31 5.89
CA SER A 140 6.16 15.33 4.89
C SER A 140 4.90 16.16 4.56
N TYR A 141 5.16 17.37 4.09
CA TYR A 141 4.12 18.32 3.69
C TYR A 141 4.48 18.91 2.34
N ARG A 142 3.48 19.07 1.47
CA ARG A 142 3.60 19.72 0.17
C ARG A 142 2.39 20.61 -0.09
N LEU A 143 2.62 21.73 -0.76
CA LEU A 143 1.54 22.52 -1.36
C LEU A 143 1.37 22.09 -2.82
N LEU A 144 0.16 21.68 -3.17
CA LEU A 144 -0.22 21.33 -4.54
C LEU A 144 -0.27 22.56 -5.43
N THR A 145 0.03 22.35 -6.70
CA THR A 145 -0.03 23.33 -7.77
C THR A 145 -0.93 22.84 -8.89
N ASP A 146 -1.30 23.73 -9.81
CA ASP A 146 -2.12 23.40 -10.98
C ASP A 146 -1.42 22.45 -11.98
N LYS A 147 -0.12 22.15 -11.75
CA LYS A 147 0.65 21.17 -12.53
C LYS A 147 0.52 19.76 -11.99
N ASP A 148 0.07 19.59 -10.75
CA ASP A 148 -0.02 18.30 -10.09
C ASP A 148 -1.34 17.62 -10.51
N GLU A 149 -1.26 16.51 -11.23
CA GLU A 149 -2.39 15.91 -11.94
C GLU A 149 -3.01 14.75 -11.16
N PHE A 150 -2.18 13.90 -10.55
CA PHE A 150 -2.63 12.74 -9.79
C PHE A 150 -1.58 12.28 -8.77
N ILE A 151 -2.04 11.48 -7.80
CA ILE A 151 -1.21 10.81 -6.80
C ILE A 151 -1.51 9.31 -6.85
N VAL A 152 -0.47 8.48 -6.77
CA VAL A 152 -0.59 7.03 -6.67
C VAL A 152 0.00 6.58 -5.34
N LEU A 153 -0.73 5.77 -4.59
CA LEU A 153 -0.23 5.03 -3.44
C LEU A 153 -0.26 3.55 -3.81
N ALA A 154 0.82 2.81 -3.56
CA ALA A 154 0.80 1.37 -3.78
C ALA A 154 1.69 0.61 -2.79
N SER A 155 1.45 -0.70 -2.68
CA SER A 155 2.37 -1.64 -2.01
C SER A 155 3.64 -1.88 -2.84
N ASP A 156 4.66 -2.43 -2.20
CA ASP A 156 5.91 -2.90 -2.81
C ASP A 156 5.69 -3.97 -3.88
N GLY A 157 4.63 -4.78 -3.79
CA GLY A 157 4.19 -5.62 -4.90
C GLY A 157 4.02 -4.89 -6.24
N VAL A 158 3.86 -3.57 -6.25
CA VAL A 158 3.95 -2.74 -7.47
C VAL A 158 5.36 -2.17 -7.67
N TRP A 159 5.96 -1.58 -6.63
CA TRP A 159 7.23 -0.84 -6.73
C TRP A 159 8.47 -1.71 -6.96
N ASP A 160 8.39 -3.01 -6.63
CA ASP A 160 9.47 -3.97 -6.88
C ASP A 160 9.59 -4.31 -8.37
N VAL A 161 8.52 -4.10 -9.14
CA VAL A 161 8.46 -4.47 -10.56
C VAL A 161 8.19 -3.31 -11.51
N LEU A 162 7.68 -2.18 -11.04
CA LEU A 162 7.45 -0.97 -11.83
C LEU A 162 8.17 0.23 -11.22
N SER A 163 8.89 0.97 -12.06
CA SER A 163 9.48 2.26 -11.71
C SER A 163 8.41 3.35 -11.53
N ASN A 164 8.78 4.44 -10.88
CA ASN A 164 7.89 5.59 -10.69
C ASN A 164 7.45 6.16 -12.04
N GLU A 165 8.35 6.20 -13.01
CA GLU A 165 8.13 6.70 -14.37
C GLU A 165 7.15 5.81 -15.14
N GLU A 166 7.32 4.48 -15.09
CA GLU A 166 6.40 3.53 -15.71
C GLU A 166 4.98 3.66 -15.13
N VAL A 167 4.85 3.79 -13.81
CA VAL A 167 3.56 3.99 -13.16
C VAL A 167 2.90 5.29 -13.64
N VAL A 168 3.65 6.38 -13.73
CA VAL A 168 3.14 7.66 -14.24
C VAL A 168 2.73 7.58 -15.70
N GLU A 169 3.49 6.87 -16.54
CA GLU A 169 3.15 6.65 -17.95
C GLU A 169 1.84 5.85 -18.09
N ILE A 170 1.70 4.76 -17.33
CA ILE A 170 0.49 3.93 -17.31
C ILE A 170 -0.73 4.76 -16.88
N VAL A 171 -0.61 5.55 -15.82
CA VAL A 171 -1.72 6.39 -15.34
C VAL A 171 -2.09 7.46 -16.37
N SER A 172 -1.09 8.09 -17.00
CA SER A 172 -1.30 9.15 -17.99
C SER A 172 -1.93 8.67 -19.29
N THR A 173 -1.78 7.38 -19.60
CA THR A 173 -2.33 6.75 -20.82
C THR A 173 -3.59 5.93 -20.56
N ALA A 174 -4.04 5.84 -19.30
CA ALA A 174 -5.23 5.09 -18.93
C ALA A 174 -6.50 5.66 -19.58
N LEU A 175 -7.33 4.76 -20.15
CA LEU A 175 -8.56 5.14 -20.84
C LEU A 175 -9.60 5.76 -19.91
N THR A 176 -9.71 5.23 -18.69
CA THR A 176 -10.65 5.70 -17.66
C THR A 176 -10.00 5.65 -16.28
N ARG A 177 -10.36 6.60 -15.42
CA ARG A 177 -9.87 6.68 -14.03
C ARG A 177 -10.25 5.45 -13.21
N ALA A 178 -11.49 5.01 -13.35
CA ALA A 178 -12.01 3.79 -12.71
C ALA A 178 -11.19 2.55 -13.05
N SER A 179 -10.62 2.47 -14.25
CA SER A 179 -9.78 1.34 -14.66
C SER A 179 -8.30 1.48 -14.25
N THR A 180 -7.83 2.67 -13.93
CA THR A 180 -6.39 2.96 -13.77
C THR A 180 -5.71 2.08 -12.72
N ALA A 181 -6.30 1.95 -11.53
CA ALA A 181 -5.73 1.11 -10.47
C ALA A 181 -5.64 -0.36 -10.90
N ARG A 182 -6.65 -0.87 -11.61
CA ARG A 182 -6.65 -2.22 -12.16
C ARG A 182 -5.57 -2.40 -13.23
N VAL A 183 -5.43 -1.46 -14.16
CA VAL A 183 -4.39 -1.51 -15.19
C VAL A 183 -2.98 -1.52 -14.57
N LEU A 184 -2.75 -0.76 -13.49
CA LEU A 184 -1.49 -0.80 -12.74
C LEU A 184 -1.23 -2.17 -12.10
N VAL A 185 -2.24 -2.74 -11.42
CA VAL A 185 -2.14 -4.09 -10.84
C VAL A 185 -1.87 -5.15 -11.91
N ASP A 186 -2.58 -5.10 -13.04
CA ASP A 186 -2.40 -6.05 -14.15
C ASP A 186 -1.01 -5.90 -14.79
N SER A 187 -0.50 -4.67 -14.89
CA SER A 187 0.86 -4.40 -15.40
C SER A 187 1.93 -4.94 -14.46
N ALA A 188 1.80 -4.70 -13.15
CA ALA A 188 2.70 -5.25 -12.14
C ALA A 188 2.67 -6.79 -12.16
N ALA A 189 1.49 -7.40 -12.24
CA ALA A 189 1.34 -8.86 -12.33
C ALA A 189 2.03 -9.46 -13.56
N ARG A 190 2.03 -8.74 -14.68
CA ARG A 190 2.78 -9.14 -15.88
C ARG A 190 4.28 -9.02 -15.66
N GLU A 191 4.75 -7.91 -15.10
CA GLU A 191 6.18 -7.69 -14.85
C GLU A 191 6.75 -8.69 -13.84
N TRP A 192 6.00 -9.07 -12.80
CA TRP A 192 6.39 -10.16 -11.89
C TRP A 192 6.69 -11.47 -12.64
N LYS A 193 5.83 -11.87 -13.58
CA LYS A 193 6.02 -13.08 -14.38
C LYS A 193 7.23 -13.00 -15.31
N LEU A 194 7.59 -11.80 -15.76
CA LEU A 194 8.71 -11.57 -16.67
C LEU A 194 10.05 -11.50 -15.93
N LYS A 195 10.11 -10.72 -14.84
CA LYS A 195 11.33 -10.48 -14.06
C LYS A 195 11.65 -11.66 -13.13
N TYR A 196 10.62 -12.29 -12.56
CA TYR A 196 10.76 -13.34 -11.56
C TYR A 196 9.89 -14.57 -11.90
N PRO A 197 10.16 -15.26 -13.02
CA PRO A 197 9.29 -16.32 -13.56
C PRO A 197 9.12 -17.53 -12.63
N THR A 198 10.03 -17.73 -11.68
CA THR A 198 10.01 -18.82 -10.71
C THR A 198 9.53 -18.39 -9.33
N SER A 199 9.33 -17.08 -9.11
CA SER A 199 8.91 -16.54 -7.82
C SER A 199 7.40 -16.42 -7.75
N LYS A 200 6.86 -16.43 -6.52
CA LYS A 200 5.47 -16.03 -6.33
C LYS A 200 5.38 -14.52 -6.46
N MET A 201 4.34 -14.06 -7.15
CA MET A 201 3.95 -12.66 -7.18
C MET A 201 3.51 -12.24 -5.78
N ASP A 202 3.86 -11.03 -5.40
CA ASP A 202 3.43 -10.39 -4.16
C ASP A 202 2.03 -9.75 -4.29
N ASP A 203 1.41 -9.39 -3.17
CA ASP A 203 0.12 -8.71 -3.15
C ASP A 203 0.25 -7.26 -3.69
N CYS A 204 -0.44 -6.98 -4.80
CA CYS A 204 -0.47 -5.64 -5.40
C CYS A 204 -1.72 -4.87 -4.96
N ALA A 205 -1.53 -3.80 -4.20
CA ALA A 205 -2.58 -2.84 -3.85
C ALA A 205 -2.25 -1.47 -4.43
N VAL A 206 -3.24 -0.80 -5.05
CA VAL A 206 -3.07 0.52 -5.68
C VAL A 206 -4.26 1.42 -5.38
N VAL A 207 -3.98 2.68 -5.06
CA VAL A 207 -4.94 3.77 -4.99
C VAL A 207 -4.48 4.90 -5.92
N CYS A 208 -5.34 5.32 -6.84
CA CYS A 208 -5.10 6.48 -7.71
C CYS A 208 -6.04 7.63 -7.32
N LEU A 209 -5.46 8.77 -6.94
CA LEU A 209 -6.17 10.00 -6.60
C LEU A 209 -5.93 11.06 -7.68
N PHE A 210 -6.92 11.33 -8.53
CA PHE A 210 -6.86 12.39 -9.52
C PHE A 210 -7.19 13.75 -8.88
N LEU A 211 -6.44 14.79 -9.23
CA LEU A 211 -6.48 16.10 -8.55
C LEU A 211 -7.30 17.16 -9.28
N ASP A 212 -7.84 16.86 -10.46
CA ASP A 212 -8.64 17.79 -11.28
C ASP A 212 -10.07 18.03 -10.77
N GLY A 213 -10.44 17.41 -9.64
CA GLY A 213 -11.72 17.61 -8.96
C GLY A 213 -12.93 17.04 -9.70
N LYS A 214 -12.71 16.27 -10.78
CA LYS A 214 -13.80 15.62 -11.52
C LYS A 214 -14.15 14.29 -10.87
N MET A 215 -15.44 14.04 -10.70
CA MET A 215 -15.95 12.71 -10.37
C MET A 215 -16.05 11.88 -11.65
N ASP A 216 -15.80 10.58 -11.53
CA ASP A 216 -16.11 9.65 -12.59
C ASP A 216 -17.63 9.59 -12.78
N VAL A 217 -18.06 9.61 -14.04
CA VAL A 217 -19.45 9.28 -14.36
C VAL A 217 -19.56 7.77 -14.18
N GLU A 218 -20.28 7.33 -13.15
CA GLU A 218 -20.64 5.93 -12.97
C GLU A 218 -21.42 5.49 -14.22
N PHE A 219 -20.78 4.72 -15.09
CA PHE A 219 -21.49 3.92 -16.06
C PHE A 219 -21.74 2.58 -15.40
N ASP A 220 -23.01 2.30 -15.09
CA ASP A 220 -23.48 0.95 -14.78
C ASP A 220 -23.12 0.05 -15.97
N CYS A 221 -21.99 -0.63 -15.89
CA CYS A 221 -21.67 -1.68 -16.83
C CYS A 221 -22.50 -2.90 -16.43
N ASP A 222 -23.63 -3.07 -17.12
CA ASP A 222 -24.46 -4.27 -17.08
C ASP A 222 -23.61 -5.56 -17.10
N GLU A 223 -23.99 -6.52 -16.25
CA GLU A 223 -23.48 -7.90 -16.21
C GLU A 223 -23.65 -8.61 -17.57
N GLN A 224 -22.76 -8.40 -18.53
CA GLN A 224 -22.70 -9.22 -19.74
C GLN A 224 -21.27 -9.51 -20.17
N CYS A 225 -20.54 -10.27 -19.34
CA CYS A 225 -19.48 -11.15 -19.82
C CYS A 225 -19.21 -12.31 -18.84
N TYR A 226 -20.22 -13.12 -18.54
CA TYR A 226 -20.01 -14.49 -18.05
C TYR A 226 -20.47 -15.46 -19.14
N SER A 227 -19.60 -15.71 -20.11
CA SER A 227 -19.75 -16.85 -21.01
C SER A 227 -19.31 -18.11 -20.27
N SER A 228 -20.32 -18.84 -19.81
CA SER A 228 -20.41 -20.27 -19.53
C SER A 228 -19.13 -21.11 -19.71
N ALA A 229 -18.44 -21.39 -18.60
CA ALA A 229 -17.66 -22.62 -18.49
C ALA A 229 -18.62 -23.77 -18.13
N THR A 230 -19.05 -24.51 -19.14
CA THR A 230 -19.82 -25.75 -18.99
C THR A 230 -18.96 -26.81 -18.28
N ILE A 231 -19.21 -27.04 -16.99
CA ILE A 231 -18.71 -28.23 -16.30
C ILE A 231 -19.67 -29.38 -16.62
N GLN A 232 -19.21 -30.33 -17.42
CA GLN A 232 -19.86 -31.63 -17.55
C GLN A 232 -19.62 -32.42 -16.26
N SER A 233 -20.67 -32.65 -15.48
CA SER A 233 -20.69 -33.68 -14.43
C SER A 233 -21.79 -34.70 -14.75
N ASN A 234 -21.39 -35.94 -14.95
CA ASN A 234 -22.27 -37.08 -15.24
C ASN A 234 -23.35 -37.27 -14.16
N HIS A 235 -24.58 -37.47 -14.62
CA HIS A 235 -25.74 -37.85 -13.82
C HIS A 235 -25.66 -39.31 -13.33
N SER A 236 -25.93 -39.51 -12.05
CA SER A 236 -26.75 -40.60 -11.47
C SER A 236 -26.94 -40.27 -9.98
N GLY A 237 -28.10 -40.22 -9.32
CA GLY A 237 -29.50 -40.32 -9.66
C GLY A 237 -30.31 -40.23 -8.35
N ASN A 238 -31.20 -39.22 -8.26
CA ASN A 238 -32.49 -39.19 -7.52
C ASN A 238 -32.60 -39.05 -5.96
N PRO A 239 -33.73 -38.49 -5.46
CA PRO A 239 -33.76 -37.27 -4.63
C PRO A 239 -34.53 -37.39 -3.29
N VAL A 240 -34.35 -36.45 -2.34
CA VAL A 240 -35.32 -36.15 -1.26
C VAL A 240 -35.19 -34.69 -0.73
N GLU A 241 -36.31 -33.93 -0.81
CA GLU A 241 -36.88 -32.86 0.07
C GLU A 241 -35.97 -31.86 0.83
N SER A 242 -35.95 -30.56 0.48
CA SER A 242 -36.78 -29.41 0.96
C SER A 242 -36.48 -28.88 2.38
N ASP A 243 -36.06 -27.61 2.52
CA ASP A 243 -36.79 -26.54 3.22
C ASP A 243 -36.04 -25.18 3.16
N ASN A 244 -36.83 -24.11 3.28
CA ASN A 244 -36.57 -22.68 3.08
C ASN A 244 -35.68 -22.00 4.14
N GLY A 245 -35.09 -20.87 3.78
CA GLY A 245 -34.60 -19.89 4.75
C GLY A 245 -33.76 -18.74 4.18
N GLN A 246 -34.35 -17.91 3.30
CA GLN A 246 -33.77 -16.61 2.94
C GLN A 246 -33.93 -15.62 4.10
N THR A 247 -32.83 -15.15 4.67
CA THR A 247 -32.79 -13.90 5.44
C THR A 247 -31.78 -12.97 4.79
N ALA A 248 -32.29 -11.92 4.16
CA ALA A 248 -31.53 -10.82 3.59
C ALA A 248 -30.85 -10.00 4.70
N GLU A 249 -29.57 -9.68 4.52
CA GLU A 249 -28.85 -8.75 5.40
C GLU A 249 -29.30 -7.29 5.14
N PRO A 250 -29.47 -6.46 6.18
CA PRO A 250 -29.87 -5.07 6.02
C PRO A 250 -28.71 -4.18 5.56
N SER A 251 -28.95 -3.40 4.50
CA SER A 251 -28.06 -2.39 3.97
C SER A 251 -28.00 -1.15 4.88
N LEU A 252 -26.78 -0.78 5.30
CA LEU A 252 -26.52 0.46 6.04
C LEU A 252 -26.38 1.63 5.06
N GLN A 253 -27.31 2.59 5.14
CA GLN A 253 -27.21 3.88 4.43
C GLN A 253 -26.02 4.70 4.95
N ARG A 254 -25.08 5.04 4.06
CA ARG A 254 -24.03 6.03 4.33
C ARG A 254 -24.62 7.44 4.20
N ASN A 255 -24.66 8.17 5.31
CA ASN A 255 -24.95 9.60 5.30
C ASN A 255 -23.69 10.38 4.86
N PHE A 256 -23.83 11.11 3.76
CA PHE A 256 -22.84 12.09 3.30
C PHE A 256 -23.01 13.39 4.08
N THR A 257 -21.93 13.96 4.62
CA THR A 257 -21.89 15.40 4.91
C THR A 257 -20.47 15.94 4.72
N VAL A 258 -20.42 16.88 3.77
CA VAL A 258 -19.48 17.96 3.42
C VAL A 258 -18.22 18.14 4.26
#